data_AF-A0A2U1DEW8-F1
#
_entry.id   AF-A0A2U1DEW8-F1
#
_cell.length_a   1.000
_cell.length_b   1.000
_cell.length_c   1.000
_cell.angle_alpha   90.00
_cell.angle_beta   90.00
_cell.angle_gamma   90.00
#
_symmetry.space_group_name_H-M   'P 1'
#
loop_
_entity.id
_entity.type
_entity.pdbx_description
1 polymer ?
#
loop_
_entity_poly.entity_id
_entity_poly.type
_entity_poly.pdbx_seq_one_letter_code
_entity_poly.pdbx_strand_id
1 'polypeptide(L)' 'MMMKYLTVAFWAAIFGEIVGYIVSQMTSAIYDPIVVAVIAVVVGELAIIAIPAVSGSAIAEKSKAKN' A
#
# COMPACT_ATOMS: atom_id res chain seq x y z
N MET A 1 -14.60 -2.94 -12.44
CA MET A 1 -13.49 -2.00 -12.13
C MET A 1 -13.66 -1.36 -10.76
N MET A 2 -14.81 -0.77 -10.43
CA MET A 2 -15.10 -0.15 -9.12
C MET A 2 -14.90 -1.09 -7.92
N MET A 3 -15.33 -2.35 -8.03
CA MET A 3 -15.22 -3.34 -6.95
C MET A 3 -13.77 -3.57 -6.49
N LYS A 4 -12.79 -3.49 -7.41
CA LYS A 4 -11.38 -3.69 -7.08
C LYS A 4 -10.83 -2.60 -6.16
N TYR A 5 -11.18 -1.33 -6.42
CA TYR A 5 -10.75 -0.20 -5.60
C TYR A 5 -11.40 -0.24 -4.23
N LEU A 6 -12.70 -0.57 -4.15
CA LEU A 6 -13.39 -0.77 -2.88
C LEU A 6 -12.80 -1.93 -2.06
N THR A 7 -12.46 -3.05 -2.69
CA THR A 7 -11.80 -4.17 -2.03
C THR A 7 -10.43 -3.77 -1.50
N VAL A 8 -9.63 -3.03 -2.28
CA VAL A 8 -8.31 -2.56 -1.82
C VAL A 8 -8.47 -1.55 -0.69
N ALA A 9 -9.37 -0.58 -0.79
CA ALA A 9 -9.61 0.39 0.27
C ALA A 9 -10.00 -0.30 1.59
N PHE A 10 -10.90 -1.29 1.53
CA PHE A 10 -11.32 -2.04 2.71
C PHE A 10 -10.15 -2.78 3.38
N TRP A 11 -9.36 -3.53 2.59
CA TRP A 11 -8.23 -4.29 3.13
C TRP A 11 -7.06 -3.41 3.55
N ALA A 12 -6.82 -2.31 2.82
CA ALA A 12 -5.78 -1.35 3.16
C ALA A 12 -6.09 -0.64 4.48
N ALA A 13 -7.35 -0.26 4.73
CA ALA A 13 -7.75 0.31 6.01
C ALA A 13 -7.50 -0.67 7.18
N ILE A 14 -7.96 -1.92 7.06
CA ILE A 14 -7.77 -2.94 8.11
C ILE A 14 -6.28 -3.21 8.36
N PHE A 15 -5.50 -3.41 7.30
CA PHE A 15 -4.07 -3.65 7.41
C PHE A 15 -3.33 -2.42 7.98
N GLY A 16 -3.73 -1.23 7.56
CA GLY A 16 -3.19 0.05 8.02
C GLY A 16 -3.36 0.24 9.52
N GLU A 17 -4.53 -0.08 10.07
CA GLU A 17 -4.78 -0.01 11.52
C GLU A 17 -3.85 -0.93 12.31
N ILE A 18 -3.67 -2.18 11.85
CA ILE A 18 -2.78 -3.15 12.51
C ILE A 18 -1.34 -2.63 12.50
N VAL A 19 -0.86 -2.19 11.33
CA VAL A 19 0.52 -1.68 11.18
C VAL A 19 0.72 -0.38 11.96
N GLY A 20 -0.21 0.56 11.85
CA GLY A 20 -0.14 1.86 12.50
C GLY A 20 -0.13 1.73 14.02
N TYR A 21 -0.94 0.83 14.57
CA TYR A 21 -0.95 0.56 16.00
C TYR A 21 0.41 0.01 16.46
N ILE A 22 0.96 -1.00 15.76
CA ILE A 22 2.28 -1.57 16.08
C ILE A 22 3.37 -0.49 16.03
N VAL A 23 3.38 0.33 14.98
CA VAL A 23 4.35 1.43 14.82
C VAL A 23 4.24 2.46 15.95
N SER A 24 3.02 2.82 16.37
CA SER A 24 2.80 3.72 17.51
C SER A 24 3.42 3.14 18.79
N GLN A 25 3.27 1.83 19.04
CA GLN A 25 3.89 1.19 20.22
C GLN A 25 5.42 1.23 20.17
N MET A 26 6.02 1.14 18.97
CA MET A 26 7.48 1.16 18.80
C MET A 26 8.08 2.58 18.88
N THR A 27 7.32 3.59 18.44
CA THR A 27 7.79 4.96 18.30
C THR A 27 7.29 5.89 19.40
N SER A 28 6.38 5.44 20.25
CA SER A 28 5.62 6.26 21.21
C SER A 28 4.88 7.44 20.55
N ALA A 29 4.57 7.33 19.25
CA ALA A 29 3.79 8.34 18.52
C ALA A 29 2.30 8.27 18.91
N ILE A 30 1.62 9.43 18.88
CA ILE A 30 0.18 9.50 19.13
C ILE A 30 -0.55 8.74 18.03
N TYR A 31 -1.34 7.74 18.42
CA TYR A 31 -2.14 6.93 17.50
C TYR A 31 -3.51 7.57 17.28
N ASP A 32 -3.82 7.89 16.03
CA ASP A 32 -5.16 8.28 15.59
C ASP A 32 -5.65 7.30 14.52
N PRO A 33 -6.66 6.45 14.83
CA PRO A 33 -7.16 5.44 13.91
C PRO A 33 -7.83 6.05 12.66
N ILE A 34 -8.40 7.25 12.73
CA ILE A 34 -9.02 7.88 11.56
C ILE A 34 -7.93 8.32 10.58
N VAL A 35 -6.88 8.95 11.10
CA VAL A 35 -5.74 9.40 10.29
C VAL A 35 -5.02 8.21 9.65
N VAL A 36 -4.78 7.15 10.41
CA VAL A 36 -4.11 5.93 9.93
C VAL A 36 -4.93 5.27 8.83
N ALA A 37 -6.23 5.08 9.01
CA ALA A 37 -7.11 4.49 8.00
C ALA A 37 -7.10 5.29 6.68
N VAL A 38 -7.19 6.62 6.74
CA VAL A 38 -7.16 7.48 5.54
C VAL A 38 -5.83 7.36 4.80
N ILE A 39 -4.70 7.43 5.52
CA ILE A 39 -3.37 7.30 4.92
C ILE A 39 -3.21 5.91 4.28
N ALA A 40 -3.62 4.86 4.98
CA ALA A 40 -3.49 3.50 4.50
C ALA A 40 -4.30 3.24 3.22
N VAL A 41 -5.52 3.77 3.12
CA VAL A 41 -6.34 3.68 1.90
C VAL A 41 -5.64 4.39 0.73
N VAL A 42 -5.15 5.62 0.93
CA VAL A 42 -4.46 6.38 -0.12
C VAL A 42 -3.21 5.63 -0.61
N VAL A 43 -2.38 5.13 0.31
CA VAL A 43 -1.20 4.34 -0.04
C VAL A 43 -1.58 3.04 -0.75
N GLY A 44 -2.64 2.37 -0.29
CA GLY A 44 -3.17 1.15 -0.92
C GLY A 44 -3.61 1.38 -2.36
N GLU A 45 -4.28 2.50 -2.65
CA GLU A 45 -4.67 2.83 -4.02
C GLU A 45 -3.47 3.18 -4.91
N LEU A 46 -2.50 3.94 -4.39
CA LEU A 46 -1.26 4.24 -5.11
C LEU A 46 -0.48 2.96 -5.46
N ALA A 47 -0.48 1.98 -4.56
CA ALA A 47 0.17 0.69 -4.78
C ALA A 47 -0.41 -0.08 -5.97
N ILE A 48 -1.71 0.04 -6.27
CA ILE A 48 -2.34 -0.59 -7.45
C ILE A 48 -1.71 -0.10 -8.75
N ILE A 49 -1.28 1.17 -8.79
CA ILE A 49 -0.69 1.78 -9.98
C ILE A 49 0.83 1.58 -9.99
N ALA A 50 1.48 1.81 -8.85
CA ALA A 50 2.94 1.76 -8.74
C ALA A 50 3.51 0.35 -8.89
N ILE A 51 2.87 -0.68 -8.30
CA ILE A 51 3.41 -2.05 -8.32
C ILE A 51 3.49 -2.61 -9.75
N PRO A 52 2.44 -2.54 -10.58
CA PRO A 52 2.54 -3.01 -11.97
C PRO A 52 3.54 -2.21 -12.81
N ALA A 53 3.62 -0.89 -12.60
CA ALA A 53 4.56 -0.03 -13.32
C ALA A 53 6.02 -0.42 -13.02
N VAL A 54 6.37 -0.58 -11.75
CA VAL A 54 7.72 -0.98 -11.31
C VAL A 54 8.02 -2.44 -11.70
N SER A 55 7.03 -3.33 -11.58
CA SER A 55 7.20 -4.74 -11.97
C SER A 55 7.42 -4.88 -13.48
N GLY A 56 6.71 -4.11 -14.30
CA GLY A 56 6.90 -4.08 -15.74
C GLY A 56 8.29 -3.59 -16.14
N SER A 57 8.80 -2.52 -15.50
CA SER A 57 10.16 -2.03 -15.76
C SER A 57 11.25 -3.04 -15.38
N ALA A 58 11.07 -3.76 -14.26
CA ALA A 58 12.04 -4.77 -13.81
C ALA A 58 12.09 -5.98 -14.77
N ILE A 59 10.95 -6.39 -15.31
CA ILE A 59 10.90 -7.49 -16.29
C ILE A 59 11.56 -7.08 -17.61
N ALA A 60 11.33 -5.85 -18.07
CA ALA A 60 11.92 -5.33 -19.30
C ALA A 60 13.46 -5.24 -19.22
N GLU A 61 14.00 -4.83 -18.08
CA GLU A 61 15.45 -4.80 -17.82
C GLU A 61 16.06 -6.21 -17.89
N LYS A 62 15.45 -7.18 -17.18
CA LYS A 62 15.95 -8.57 -17.12
C LYS A 62 15.96 -9.24 -18.51
N SER A 63 15.05 -8.86 -19.40
CA SER A 63 15.02 -9.35 -20.78
C SER A 63 16.14 -8.77 -21.65
N LYS A 64 16.54 -7.51 -21.42
CA LYS A 64 17.65 -6.89 -22.17
C LYS A 64 19.02 -7.42 -21.75
N ALA A 65 19.18 -7.73 -20.46
CA ALA A 65 20.44 -8.25 -19.92
C ALA A 65 20.75 -9.71 -20.31
N LYS A 66 19.80 -10.43 -20.93
CA LYS A 66 19.95 -11.84 -21.36
C LYS A 66 20.36 -11.99 -22.83
N ASN A 67 20.31 -10.91 -23.62
CA ASN A 67 20.78 -10.85 -25.02
C ASN A 67 22.18 -10.23 -25.10
#